data_AF-A0A0F9RQ12-F1
#
_entry.id   AF-A0A0F9RQ12-F1
#
_cell.length_a   1.000
_cell.length_b   1.000
_cell.length_c   1.000
_cell.angle_alpha   90.00
_cell.angle_beta   90.00
_cell.angle_gamma   90.00
#
_symmetry.space_group_name_H-M   'P 1'
#
loop_
_entity.id
_entity.type
_entity.pdbx_description
1 polymer ?
#
loop_
_entity_poly.entity_id
_entity_poly.type
_entity_poly.pdbx_seq_one_letter_code
_entity_poly.pdbx_strand_id
1 'polypeptide(L)' 'MPKDEERFCPYCGVALKHPYWQHIQKLHTEKYSQKETWIKLYEDYTNLGMDEVTSLLVISELFNASTEEVKSFLKNSEAL' A
#
# COMPACT_ATOMS: atom_id res chain seq x y z
N MET A 1 -22.51 2.19 -1.65
CA MET A 1 -21.63 3.29 -2.11
C MET A 1 -20.62 3.49 -1.00
N PRO A 2 -19.36 3.04 -1.13
CA PRO A 2 -18.39 3.37 -0.10
C PRO A 2 -18.12 4.87 -0.25
N LYS A 3 -18.46 5.60 0.81
CA LYS A 3 -18.13 7.01 0.95
C LYS A 3 -16.63 7.13 0.74
N ASP A 4 -16.20 8.08 -0.09
CA ASP A 4 -14.82 8.54 -0.10
C ASP A 4 -14.50 8.99 1.32
N GLU A 5 -14.01 8.08 2.17
CA GLU A 5 -13.36 8.42 3.42
C GLU A 5 -12.13 9.21 2.98
N GLU A 6 -12.24 10.53 3.05
CA GLU A 6 -11.13 11.45 2.83
C GLU A 6 -10.02 11.08 3.83
N ARG A 7 -9.15 10.14 3.44
CA ARG A 7 -7.97 9.78 4.20
C ARG A 7 -7.02 10.96 4.07
N PHE A 8 -6.67 11.60 5.17
CA PHE A 8 -5.64 12.63 5.16
C PHE A 8 -4.26 11.98 5.22
N CYS A 9 -3.29 12.57 4.55
CA CYS A 9 -1.91 12.11 4.60
C CYS A 9 -1.42 12.19 6.05
N PRO A 10 -0.93 11.08 6.64
CA PRO A 10 -0.48 11.10 8.04
C PRO A 10 0.79 11.95 8.25
N TYR A 11 1.45 12.38 7.16
CA TYR A 11 2.71 13.12 7.23
C TYR A 11 2.57 14.62 6.93
N CYS A 12 1.58 15.02 6.13
CA CYS A 12 1.40 16.42 5.74
C CYS A 12 -0.05 16.93 5.85
N GLY A 13 -1.01 16.09 6.25
CA GLY A 13 -2.40 16.47 6.45
C GLY A 13 -3.18 16.80 5.18
N VAL A 14 -2.62 16.59 3.99
CA VAL A 14 -3.32 16.80 2.70
C VAL A 14 -4.33 15.69 2.48
N ALA A 15 -5.53 16.03 2.00
CA ALA A 15 -6.53 15.05 1.60
C ALA A 15 -5.96 14.13 0.50
N LEU A 16 -5.93 12.83 0.77
CA LEU A 16 -5.45 11.82 -0.17
C LEU A 16 -6.59 11.45 -1.12
N LYS A 17 -6.23 11.28 -2.39
CA LYS A 17 -7.08 10.59 -3.34
C LYS A 17 -6.59 9.16 -3.45
N HIS A 18 -7.52 8.21 -3.45
CA HIS A 18 -7.15 6.84 -3.76
C HIS A 18 -6.59 6.77 -5.20
N PRO A 19 -5.51 6.00 -5.42
CA PRO A 19 -4.72 5.32 -4.40
C PRO A 19 -3.82 6.28 -3.59
N TYR A 20 -3.93 6.26 -2.25
CA TYR A 20 -3.26 7.25 -1.40
C TYR A 20 -1.74 7.15 -1.40
N TRP A 21 -1.20 5.98 -1.76
CA TRP A 21 0.23 5.76 -1.82
C TRP A 21 0.92 6.61 -2.90
N GLN A 22 0.23 7.05 -3.96
CA GLN A 22 0.81 7.92 -4.99
C GLN A 22 1.26 9.25 -4.41
N HIS A 23 0.49 9.81 -3.49
CA HIS A 23 0.85 11.03 -2.78
C HIS A 23 2.11 10.80 -1.92
N ILE A 24 2.13 9.68 -1.17
CA ILE A 24 3.26 9.32 -0.29
C ILE A 24 4.51 9.07 -1.14
N GLN A 25 4.40 8.36 -2.27
CA GLN A 25 5.50 8.11 -3.20
C GLN A 25 6.09 9.42 -3.75
N LYS A 26 5.24 10.40 -4.07
CA LYS A 26 5.70 11.66 -4.67
C LYS A 26 6.26 12.66 -3.67
N LEU A 27 5.67 12.77 -2.47
CA LEU A 27 5.97 13.83 -1.51
C LEU A 27 6.69 13.34 -0.24
N HIS A 28 6.60 12.04 0.05
CA HIS A 28 7.16 11.40 1.24
C HIS A 28 7.93 10.14 0.84
N THR A 29 8.87 10.26 -0.10
CA THR A 29 9.67 9.15 -0.66
C THR A 29 10.33 8.30 0.44
N GLU A 30 10.84 8.94 1.49
CA GLU A 30 11.43 8.28 2.67
C GLU A 30 10.44 7.39 3.44
N LYS A 31 9.15 7.76 3.45
CA LYS A 31 8.08 7.00 4.09
C LYS A 31 7.59 5.91 3.16
N TYR A 32 7.51 6.21 1.87
CA TYR A 32 7.16 5.24 0.85
C TYR A 32 8.14 4.06 0.86
N SER A 33 9.44 4.30 1.04
CA SER A 33 10.46 3.25 1.12
C SER A 33 10.35 2.33 2.36
N GLN A 34 9.47 2.63 3.31
CA GLN A 34 9.29 1.79 4.50
C GLN A 34 8.35 0.63 4.21
N LYS A 35 8.65 -0.56 4.77
CA LYS A 35 7.90 -1.80 4.51
C LYS A 35 6.47 -1.74 5.02
N GLU A 36 6.15 -0.86 5.96
CA GLU A 36 4.79 -0.55 6.42
C GLU A 36 3.88 -0.10 5.27
N THR A 37 4.44 0.46 4.19
CA THR A 37 3.69 0.81 2.98
C THR A 37 3.15 -0.43 2.26
N TRP A 38 3.82 -1.59 2.38
CA TRP A 38 3.39 -2.84 1.73
C TRP A 38 2.06 -3.34 2.31
N ILE A 39 1.88 -3.23 3.64
CA ILE A 39 0.63 -3.60 4.33
C ILE A 39 -0.53 -2.77 3.78
N LYS A 40 -0.37 -1.45 3.79
CA LYS A 40 -1.38 -0.51 3.31
C LYS A 40 -1.75 -0.74 1.84
N LEU A 41 -0.74 -0.98 1.00
CA LEU A 41 -0.97 -1.31 -0.41
C LEU A 41 -1.75 -2.60 -0.60
N TYR A 42 -1.40 -3.63 0.15
CA TYR A 42 -2.08 -4.91 0.08
C TYR A 42 -3.54 -4.80 0.51
N GLU A 43 -3.81 -4.12 1.64
CA GLU A 43 -5.17 -3.80 2.09
C GLU A 43 -5.95 -3.01 1.04
N ASP A 44 -5.33 -2.02 0.39
CA ASP A 44 -5.99 -1.23 -0.64
C ASP A 44 -6.35 -2.06 -1.87
N TYR A 45 -5.41 -2.84 -2.37
CA TYR A 45 -5.64 -3.64 -3.56
C TYR A 45 -6.69 -4.71 -3.31
N THR A 46 -6.63 -5.39 -2.16
CA THR A 46 -7.65 -6.38 -1.78
C THR A 46 -9.02 -5.75 -1.56
N ASN A 47 -9.13 -4.58 -0.93
CA ASN A 47 -10.38 -3.84 -0.77
C ASN A 47 -10.98 -3.36 -2.11
N LEU A 48 -10.13 -3.13 -3.13
CA LEU A 48 -10.56 -2.83 -4.50
C LEU A 48 -11.00 -4.08 -5.29
N GLY A 49 -10.97 -5.26 -4.66
CA GLY A 49 -11.35 -6.53 -5.28
C GLY A 49 -10.23 -7.20 -6.08
N MET A 50 -8.98 -6.75 -5.91
CA MET A 50 -7.81 -7.41 -6.48
C MET A 50 -7.49 -8.68 -5.67
N ASP A 51 -7.17 -9.78 -6.34
CA ASP A 51 -6.79 -11.01 -5.66
C ASP A 51 -5.39 -10.91 -5.02
N GLU A 52 -5.10 -11.81 -4.09
CA GLU A 52 -3.82 -11.83 -3.37
C GLU A 52 -2.62 -11.89 -4.33
N VAL A 53 -2.67 -12.73 -5.37
CA VAL A 53 -1.52 -12.96 -6.26
C VAL A 53 -1.21 -11.70 -7.03
N THR A 54 -2.23 -11.07 -7.61
CA THR A 54 -2.07 -9.80 -8.33
C THR A 54 -1.60 -8.70 -7.39
N SER A 55 -2.16 -8.61 -6.18
CA SER A 55 -1.76 -7.60 -5.18
C SER A 55 -0.29 -7.74 -4.77
N LEU A 56 0.17 -8.97 -4.50
CA LEU A 56 1.56 -9.27 -4.19
C LEU A 56 2.49 -8.93 -5.35
N LEU A 57 2.09 -9.24 -6.59
CA LEU A 57 2.87 -8.95 -7.79
C LEU A 57 3.07 -7.44 -7.96
N VAL A 58 2.00 -6.65 -7.88
CA VAL A 58 2.07 -5.19 -8.01
C VAL A 58 2.99 -4.57 -6.94
N ILE A 59 2.87 -5.00 -5.68
CA ILE A 59 3.75 -4.52 -4.61
C ILE A 59 5.21 -4.92 -4.89
N SER A 60 5.44 -6.16 -5.34
CA SER A 60 6.80 -6.63 -5.66
C SER A 60 7.47 -5.77 -6.74
N GLU A 61 6.71 -5.40 -7.79
CA GLU A 61 7.18 -4.54 -8.87
C GLU A 61 7.44 -3.11 -8.38
N LEU A 62 6.53 -2.56 -7.56
CA LEU A 62 6.64 -1.19 -7.03
C LEU A 62 7.87 -0.97 -6.15
N PHE A 63 8.30 -2.00 -5.41
CA PHE A 63 9.41 -1.91 -4.47
C PHE A 63 10.65 -2.67 -4.91
N ASN A 64 10.66 -3.25 -6.11
CA ASN A 64 11.73 -4.10 -6.61
C ASN A 64 12.12 -5.18 -5.59
N ALA A 65 11.10 -5.83 -5.01
CA ALA A 65 11.21 -6.91 -4.03
C ALA A 65 10.69 -8.22 -4.64
N SER A 66 11.00 -9.36 -4.05
CA SER A 66 10.39 -10.63 -4.49
C SER A 66 8.98 -10.77 -3.92
N THR A 67 8.08 -11.43 -4.65
CA THR A 67 6.74 -11.75 -4.15
C THR A 67 6.79 -12.57 -2.86
N GLU A 68 7.79 -13.45 -2.71
CA GLU A 68 8.03 -14.20 -1.48
C GLU A 68 8.41 -13.31 -0.30
N GLU A 69 9.26 -12.29 -0.51
CA GLU A 69 9.65 -11.33 0.51
C GLU A 69 8.44 -10.52 0.97
N VAL A 70 7.66 -9.99 0.02
CA VAL A 70 6.44 -9.24 0.30
C VAL A 70 5.44 -10.11 1.06
N LYS A 71 5.20 -11.34 0.60
CA LYS A 71 4.29 -12.29 1.25
C LYS A 71 4.75 -12.65 2.67
N SER A 72 6.04 -12.90 2.86
CA SER A 72 6.62 -13.19 4.18
C SER A 72 6.42 -12.01 5.14
N PHE A 73 6.67 -10.79 4.67
CA PHE A 73 6.45 -9.58 5.47
C PHE A 73 4.98 -9.38 5.85
N LEU A 74 4.05 -9.54 4.88
CA LEU A 74 2.62 -9.37 5.13
C LEU A 74 2.07 -10.41 6.12
N LYS A 75 2.52 -11.68 6.03
CA LYS A 75 2.18 -12.71 7.02
C LYS A 75 2.68 -12.38 8.42
N ASN A 76 3.93 -11.91 8.53
CA ASN A 76 4.53 -11.54 9.82
C ASN A 76 3.87 -10.30 10.44
N SER A 77 3.16 -9.50 9.64
CA SER A 77 2.44 -8.30 10.08
C SER A 77 0.93 -8.49 10.22
N GLU A 78 0.44 -9.74 10.14
CA GLU A 78 -0.98 -10.11 10.27
C GLU A 78 -1.89 -9.43 9.22
N ALA A 79 -1.31 -8.99 8.10
CA ALA A 79 -2.01 -8.35 6.99
C ALA A 79 -2.48 -9.34 5.90
N LEU A 80 -2.10 -10.62 6.02
CA LEU A 80 -2.38 -11.71 5.07
C LEU A 80 -2.91 -12.94 5.79
#